data_AF-A0A8B6BFJ8-F1
#
_entry.id   AF-A0A8B6BFJ8-F1
#
_cell.length_a   1.000
_cell.length_b   1.000
_cell.length_c   1.000
_cell.angle_alpha   90.00
_cell.angle_beta   90.00
_cell.angle_gamma   90.00
#
_symmetry.space_group_name_H-M   'P 1'
#
loop_
_entity.id
_entity.type
_entity.pdbx_description
1 polymer ?
#
loop_
_entity_poly.entity_id
_entity_poly.type
_entity_poly.pdbx_seq_one_letter_code
_entity_poly.pdbx_strand_id
1 'polypeptide(L)'
;MILGTNIGELAKFARCGKLEYRDAKYNCDCSVAEFFNLEYSDFNRFCGSLLTSSTCQDPEPLRGINIKDLFFNTSLHHLMTCDVQDGCPKVGNCKCVCTSHPITDSLIIDCSNQYCKHLPDVVPKTRHKIVLLMEGNLIQSVSSKYYFKDVKSLNLSRNPIQSFDESVQNFTNAAEIIITDHLLDSLPRQVQLLDPNVFRFGQNGIPCNCDNLWIGEWRKRKEARYPLFCSNFENVLIEDFISHSTDCESKQDTLVALYSLIPLTIFIVLIWKLKNLRYDVKVFKSLFRPIDEDIQKVGKLMFIFHLTKTTRRQMVCVSDIR
;
A
#
# COMPACT_ATOMS: atom_id res chain seq x y z
N MET A 1 -3.62 -30.41 -48.48
CA MET A 1 -2.63 -29.47 -47.91
C MET A 1 -3.26 -28.09 -47.90
N ILE A 2 -3.77 -27.66 -46.75
CA ILE A 2 -4.30 -26.31 -46.52
C ILE A 2 -3.68 -25.83 -45.20
N LEU A 3 -3.41 -24.53 -45.11
CA LEU A 3 -2.65 -23.91 -44.02
C LEU A 3 -3.41 -23.93 -42.69
N GLY A 4 -2.68 -23.85 -41.58
CA GLY A 4 -3.25 -23.92 -40.23
C GLY A 4 -4.26 -22.82 -39.94
N THR A 5 -5.54 -23.17 -39.89
CA THR A 5 -6.63 -22.27 -39.49
C THR A 5 -6.58 -22.06 -37.98
N ASN A 6 -6.09 -20.90 -37.55
CA ASN A 6 -6.18 -20.46 -36.15
C ASN A 6 -7.66 -20.46 -35.70
N ILE A 7 -7.95 -21.14 -34.59
CA ILE A 7 -9.33 -21.43 -34.19
C ILE A 7 -10.02 -20.20 -33.59
N GLY A 8 -9.25 -19.21 -33.12
CA GLY A 8 -9.75 -17.90 -32.71
C GLY A 8 -10.33 -17.06 -33.87
N GLU A 9 -9.98 -17.37 -35.13
CA GLU A 9 -10.67 -16.80 -36.30
C GLU A 9 -12.02 -17.52 -36.55
N LEU A 10 -12.07 -18.83 -36.33
CA LEU A 10 -13.32 -19.61 -36.39
C LEU A 10 -14.29 -19.22 -35.26
N ALA A 11 -13.79 -18.78 -34.09
CA ALA A 11 -14.60 -18.31 -32.96
C ALA A 11 -15.58 -17.19 -33.33
N LYS A 12 -15.11 -16.26 -34.17
CA LYS A 12 -15.89 -15.10 -34.64
C LYS A 12 -16.97 -15.47 -35.66
N PHE A 13 -16.86 -16.64 -36.30
CA PHE A 13 -17.72 -17.04 -37.43
C PHE A 13 -18.60 -18.27 -37.18
N ALA A 14 -18.28 -19.13 -36.20
CA ALA A 14 -18.96 -20.40 -36.01
C ALA A 14 -19.27 -20.71 -34.54
N ARG A 15 -20.39 -20.17 -34.02
CA ARG A 15 -21.16 -20.88 -32.98
C ARG A 15 -21.65 -22.17 -33.63
N CYS A 16 -20.98 -23.29 -33.32
CA CYS A 16 -20.69 -24.36 -34.28
C CYS A 16 -21.87 -24.72 -35.21
N GLY A 17 -21.68 -24.44 -36.51
CA GLY A 17 -22.68 -24.67 -37.55
C GLY A 17 -22.04 -25.20 -38.82
N LYS A 18 -22.40 -26.45 -39.19
CA LYS A 18 -22.22 -27.03 -40.53
C LYS A 18 -20.80 -27.11 -41.11
N LEU A 19 -19.76 -27.07 -40.27
CA LEU A 19 -18.38 -27.40 -40.64
C LEU A 19 -17.98 -28.77 -40.08
N GLU A 20 -17.96 -29.80 -40.94
CA GLU A 20 -17.72 -31.19 -40.53
C GLU A 20 -16.22 -31.54 -40.46
N TYR A 21 -15.54 -31.04 -39.42
CA TYR A 21 -14.13 -31.34 -39.14
C TYR A 21 -13.98 -32.54 -38.18
N ARG A 22 -14.23 -33.74 -38.69
CA ARG A 22 -13.88 -34.98 -37.98
C ARG A 22 -12.37 -35.20 -38.00
N ASP A 23 -11.84 -35.82 -36.94
CA ASP A 23 -10.44 -36.25 -36.79
C ASP A 23 -9.40 -35.12 -36.95
N ALA A 24 -9.86 -33.87 -36.79
CA ALA A 24 -9.04 -32.69 -36.99
C ALA A 24 -8.06 -32.47 -35.81
N LYS A 25 -6.91 -31.89 -36.17
CA LYS A 25 -5.80 -31.57 -35.28
C LYS A 25 -5.72 -30.06 -35.07
N TYR A 26 -5.64 -29.66 -33.81
CA TYR A 26 -5.90 -28.27 -33.41
C TYR A 26 -4.83 -27.73 -32.45
N ASN A 27 -4.56 -26.43 -32.52
CA ASN A 27 -3.74 -25.75 -31.52
C ASN A 27 -4.64 -25.37 -30.33
N CYS A 28 -4.48 -26.07 -29.21
CA CYS A 28 -5.23 -25.86 -27.98
C CYS A 28 -4.54 -24.80 -27.09
N ASP A 29 -4.30 -23.63 -27.67
CA ASP A 29 -3.64 -22.47 -27.06
C ASP A 29 -4.69 -21.43 -26.59
N CYS A 30 -4.29 -20.18 -26.33
CA CYS A 30 -5.23 -19.11 -25.97
C CYS A 30 -6.33 -18.87 -27.02
N SER A 31 -6.13 -19.23 -28.30
CA SER A 31 -7.09 -18.95 -29.38
C SER A 31 -8.36 -19.82 -29.32
N VAL A 32 -8.28 -20.99 -28.70
CA VAL A 32 -9.47 -21.81 -28.39
C VAL A 32 -10.10 -21.43 -27.05
N ALA A 33 -9.41 -20.70 -26.18
CA ALA A 33 -9.84 -20.47 -24.80
C ALA A 33 -11.23 -19.80 -24.70
N GLU A 34 -11.57 -18.90 -25.63
CA GLU A 34 -12.89 -18.23 -25.64
C GLU A 34 -14.07 -19.20 -25.85
N PHE A 35 -13.87 -20.35 -26.51
CA PHE A 35 -14.93 -21.36 -26.69
C PHE A 35 -15.30 -22.09 -25.40
N PHE A 36 -14.37 -22.18 -24.45
CA PHE A 36 -14.59 -22.86 -23.16
C PHE A 36 -15.40 -22.01 -22.16
N ASN A 37 -15.75 -20.78 -22.54
CA ASN A 37 -16.71 -19.93 -21.83
C ASN A 37 -18.17 -20.14 -22.29
N LEU A 38 -18.44 -21.07 -23.21
CA LEU A 38 -19.80 -21.46 -23.62
C LEU A 38 -20.47 -22.32 -22.53
N GLU A 39 -21.79 -22.20 -22.39
CA GLU A 39 -22.53 -23.10 -21.50
C GLU A 39 -22.55 -24.54 -22.03
N TYR A 40 -22.65 -25.51 -21.11
CA TYR A 40 -22.76 -26.95 -21.39
C TYR A 40 -23.89 -27.29 -22.39
N SER A 41 -25.01 -26.56 -22.27
CA SER A 41 -26.19 -26.61 -23.15
C SER A 41 -25.82 -26.29 -24.60
N ASP A 42 -25.18 -25.15 -24.83
CA ASP A 42 -24.78 -24.68 -26.14
C ASP A 42 -23.61 -25.50 -26.72
N PHE A 43 -22.60 -25.87 -25.92
CA PHE A 43 -21.50 -26.72 -26.39
C PHE A 43 -22.02 -28.05 -26.96
N ASN A 44 -22.91 -28.74 -26.26
CA ASN A 44 -23.48 -29.99 -26.76
C ASN A 44 -24.42 -29.76 -27.96
N ARG A 45 -25.22 -28.68 -27.95
CA ARG A 45 -26.15 -28.34 -29.03
C ARG A 45 -25.45 -28.03 -30.35
N PHE A 46 -24.34 -27.33 -30.31
CA PHE A 46 -23.64 -26.84 -31.50
C PHE A 46 -22.43 -27.71 -31.87
N CYS A 47 -21.59 -28.08 -30.92
CA CYS A 47 -20.26 -28.64 -31.17
C CYS A 47 -20.11 -30.13 -30.76
N GLY A 48 -21.05 -30.67 -29.98
CA GLY A 48 -20.93 -31.95 -29.27
C GLY A 48 -20.76 -33.22 -30.13
N SER A 49 -21.08 -33.17 -31.43
CA SER A 49 -20.88 -34.26 -32.40
C SER A 49 -19.71 -34.02 -33.38
N LEU A 50 -19.18 -32.80 -33.41
CA LEU A 50 -18.08 -32.40 -34.31
C LEU A 50 -16.72 -32.61 -33.62
N LEU A 51 -16.62 -32.24 -32.35
CA LEU A 51 -15.37 -32.29 -31.59
C LEU A 51 -15.06 -33.68 -31.00
N THR A 52 -15.95 -34.66 -31.11
CA THR A 52 -15.83 -35.98 -30.47
C THR A 52 -14.62 -36.82 -30.87
N SER A 53 -14.03 -36.62 -32.05
CA SER A 53 -12.76 -37.24 -32.45
C SER A 53 -11.64 -36.22 -32.71
N SER A 54 -11.87 -34.96 -32.36
CA SER A 54 -10.93 -33.87 -32.57
C SER A 54 -9.90 -33.82 -31.44
N THR A 55 -8.62 -33.67 -31.80
CA THR A 55 -7.50 -33.72 -30.82
C THR A 55 -6.59 -32.51 -30.90
N CYS A 56 -6.03 -32.14 -29.76
CA CYS A 56 -4.98 -31.14 -29.66
C CYS A 56 -3.68 -31.67 -30.28
N GLN A 57 -3.05 -30.90 -31.16
CA GLN A 57 -1.72 -31.16 -31.69
C GLN A 57 -0.64 -30.54 -30.81
N ASP A 58 -0.92 -29.31 -30.37
CA ASP A 58 -0.04 -28.43 -29.60
C ASP A 58 -0.92 -27.59 -28.66
N PRO A 59 -0.40 -26.99 -27.57
CA PRO A 59 0.97 -27.14 -27.06
C PRO A 59 1.26 -28.57 -26.58
N GLU A 60 2.54 -28.91 -26.45
CA GLU A 60 2.99 -30.27 -26.13
C GLU A 60 2.32 -30.91 -24.89
N PRO A 61 2.08 -30.21 -23.76
CA PRO A 61 1.37 -30.76 -22.60
C PRO A 61 -0.10 -31.17 -22.86
N LEU A 62 -0.70 -30.69 -23.95
CA LEU A 62 -2.07 -31.04 -24.36
C LEU A 62 -2.10 -32.00 -25.56
N ARG A 63 -0.95 -32.36 -26.15
CA ARG A 63 -0.88 -33.14 -27.39
C ARG A 63 -1.57 -34.51 -27.26
N GLY A 64 -2.50 -34.79 -28.17
CA GLY A 64 -3.31 -36.01 -28.20
C GLY A 64 -4.58 -35.97 -27.34
N ILE A 65 -4.75 -34.96 -26.47
CA ILE A 65 -5.98 -34.81 -25.67
C ILE A 65 -7.15 -34.45 -26.58
N ASN A 66 -8.31 -35.07 -26.33
CA ASN A 66 -9.54 -34.78 -27.06
C ASN A 66 -10.11 -33.42 -26.62
N ILE A 67 -10.58 -32.60 -27.55
CA ILE A 67 -11.13 -31.26 -27.22
C ILE A 67 -12.36 -31.36 -26.32
N LYS A 68 -13.15 -32.42 -26.45
CA LYS A 68 -14.29 -32.68 -25.56
C LYS A 68 -13.84 -32.93 -24.11
N ASP A 69 -12.75 -33.66 -23.91
CA ASP A 69 -12.22 -33.95 -22.59
C ASP A 69 -11.52 -32.71 -21.99
N LEU A 70 -10.85 -31.92 -22.83
CA LEU A 70 -10.33 -30.60 -22.46
C LEU A 70 -11.44 -29.64 -22.01
N PHE A 71 -12.66 -29.76 -22.54
CA PHE A 71 -13.80 -28.91 -22.14
C PHE A 71 -14.40 -29.28 -20.78
N PHE A 72 -14.37 -30.55 -20.41
CA PHE A 72 -14.91 -31.01 -19.12
C PHE A 72 -13.86 -31.10 -18.00
N ASN A 73 -12.57 -31.19 -18.35
CA ASN A 73 -11.49 -31.24 -17.37
C ASN A 73 -10.86 -29.86 -17.13
N THR A 74 -11.51 -29.08 -16.26
CA THR A 74 -11.06 -27.74 -15.83
C THR A 74 -9.63 -27.72 -15.29
N SER A 75 -9.12 -28.84 -14.78
CA SER A 75 -7.73 -29.01 -14.34
C SER A 75 -6.71 -28.73 -15.45
N LEU A 76 -7.06 -28.98 -16.71
CA LEU A 76 -6.19 -28.76 -17.88
C LEU A 76 -6.26 -27.32 -18.43
N HIS A 77 -7.25 -26.52 -18.04
CA HIS A 77 -7.47 -25.18 -18.59
C HIS A 77 -6.29 -24.23 -18.39
N HIS A 78 -5.46 -24.44 -17.37
CA HIS A 78 -4.27 -23.63 -17.10
C HIS A 78 -3.15 -23.81 -18.16
N LEU A 79 -3.21 -24.87 -18.98
CA LEU A 79 -2.25 -25.17 -20.05
C LEU A 79 -2.61 -24.50 -21.39
N MET A 80 -3.82 -23.94 -21.53
CA MET A 80 -4.25 -23.18 -22.71
C MET A 80 -3.69 -21.76 -22.66
N THR A 81 -2.47 -21.59 -23.14
CA THR A 81 -1.67 -20.36 -23.00
C THR A 81 -1.27 -19.73 -24.32
N CYS A 82 -0.81 -18.47 -24.29
CA CYS A 82 -0.09 -17.83 -25.41
C CYS A 82 0.98 -16.87 -24.91
N ASP A 83 2.09 -16.80 -25.65
CA ASP A 83 3.16 -15.81 -25.43
C ASP A 83 2.70 -14.40 -25.82
N VAL A 84 2.96 -13.43 -24.94
CA VAL A 84 2.66 -12.01 -25.14
C VAL A 84 3.98 -11.27 -25.36
N GLN A 85 4.32 -10.97 -26.61
CA GLN A 85 5.57 -10.28 -26.95
C GLN A 85 5.45 -8.75 -26.76
N ASP A 86 4.30 -8.17 -27.09
CA ASP A 86 4.09 -6.72 -27.06
C ASP A 86 3.98 -6.17 -25.64
N GLY A 87 4.85 -5.20 -25.33
CA GLY A 87 4.92 -4.57 -24.00
C GLY A 87 5.47 -5.45 -22.89
N CYS A 88 5.96 -6.67 -23.18
CA CYS A 88 6.56 -7.53 -22.16
C CYS A 88 7.87 -6.91 -21.62
N PRO A 89 8.13 -6.92 -20.30
CA PRO A 89 9.19 -6.08 -19.72
C PRO A 89 10.60 -6.52 -20.11
N LYS A 90 11.46 -5.53 -20.36
CA LYS A 90 12.90 -5.70 -20.66
C LYS A 90 13.70 -4.75 -19.77
N VAL A 91 13.87 -5.14 -18.50
CA VAL A 91 14.35 -4.25 -17.42
C VAL A 91 15.87 -4.33 -17.32
N GLY A 92 16.57 -3.65 -18.22
CA GLY A 92 18.02 -3.81 -18.37
C GLY A 92 18.35 -5.24 -18.80
N ASN A 93 18.97 -6.02 -17.90
CA ASN A 93 19.29 -7.43 -18.15
C ASN A 93 18.10 -8.38 -17.91
N CYS A 94 17.00 -7.92 -17.31
CA CYS A 94 15.84 -8.76 -17.04
C CYS A 94 15.12 -9.13 -18.34
N LYS A 95 15.28 -10.39 -18.78
CA LYS A 95 14.51 -10.98 -19.87
C LYS A 95 13.27 -11.67 -19.30
N CYS A 96 12.19 -10.91 -19.13
CA CYS A 96 10.92 -11.50 -18.69
C CYS A 96 10.25 -12.30 -19.81
N VAL A 97 9.43 -13.28 -19.43
CA VAL A 97 8.48 -14.00 -20.29
C VAL A 97 7.08 -13.59 -19.86
N CYS A 98 6.20 -13.30 -20.83
CA CYS A 98 4.82 -12.93 -20.54
C CYS A 98 3.88 -13.91 -21.22
N THR A 99 2.93 -14.47 -20.46
CA THR A 99 2.06 -15.56 -20.90
C THR A 99 0.62 -15.28 -20.50
N SER A 100 -0.28 -15.23 -21.47
CA SER A 100 -1.72 -15.06 -21.24
C SER A 100 -2.39 -16.41 -20.98
N HIS A 101 -3.21 -16.48 -19.92
CA HIS A 101 -4.07 -17.61 -19.58
C HIS A 101 -5.52 -17.10 -19.56
N PRO A 102 -6.27 -17.16 -20.68
CA PRO A 102 -7.56 -16.47 -20.77
C PRO A 102 -8.63 -17.07 -19.85
N ILE A 103 -8.62 -18.39 -19.63
CA ILE A 103 -9.61 -19.07 -18.80
C ILE A 103 -9.52 -18.65 -17.33
N THR A 104 -8.31 -18.43 -16.81
CA THR A 104 -8.08 -17.96 -15.43
C THR A 104 -8.10 -16.44 -15.31
N ASP A 105 -8.44 -15.74 -16.40
CA ASP A 105 -8.45 -14.27 -16.54
C ASP A 105 -7.15 -13.64 -16.02
N SER A 106 -6.00 -14.18 -16.45
CA SER A 106 -4.69 -13.78 -15.92
C SER A 106 -3.59 -13.67 -16.96
N LEU A 107 -2.81 -12.58 -16.84
CA LEU A 107 -1.52 -12.42 -17.51
C LEU A 107 -0.41 -12.73 -16.50
N ILE A 108 0.34 -13.81 -16.76
CA ILE A 108 1.56 -14.10 -16.01
C ILE A 108 2.72 -13.33 -16.64
N ILE A 109 3.54 -12.70 -15.80
CA ILE A 109 4.78 -12.02 -16.17
C ILE A 109 5.86 -12.63 -15.29
N ASP A 110 6.69 -13.50 -15.87
CA ASP A 110 7.80 -14.15 -15.16
C ASP A 110 9.13 -13.46 -15.50
N CYS A 111 9.73 -12.85 -14.48
CA CYS A 111 11.06 -12.24 -14.50
C CYS A 111 11.98 -12.92 -13.46
N SER A 112 11.68 -14.15 -13.03
CA SER A 112 12.37 -14.82 -11.93
C SER A 112 13.79 -15.25 -12.30
N ASN A 113 14.71 -15.15 -11.34
CA ASN A 113 16.13 -15.51 -11.46
C ASN A 113 16.87 -14.77 -12.61
N GLN A 114 16.44 -13.55 -12.96
CA GLN A 114 17.03 -12.72 -14.03
C GLN A 114 18.01 -11.63 -13.51
N TYR A 115 18.45 -11.72 -12.25
CA TYR A 115 19.31 -10.75 -11.56
C TYR A 115 18.74 -9.31 -11.51
N CYS A 116 17.42 -9.17 -11.51
CA CYS A 116 16.73 -7.87 -11.50
C CYS A 116 17.02 -7.07 -10.23
N LYS A 117 17.46 -5.83 -10.37
CA LYS A 117 17.66 -4.90 -9.24
C LYS A 117 16.40 -4.12 -8.86
N HIS A 118 15.43 -4.05 -9.77
CA HIS A 118 14.20 -3.27 -9.63
C HIS A 118 13.02 -4.03 -10.25
N LEU A 119 11.81 -3.70 -9.79
CA LEU A 119 10.57 -4.07 -10.46
C LEU A 119 10.45 -3.37 -11.83
N PRO A 120 9.80 -4.00 -12.84
CA PRO A 120 9.61 -3.40 -14.15
C PRO A 120 8.88 -2.06 -14.08
N ASP A 121 9.29 -1.08 -14.90
CA ASP A 121 8.61 0.21 -14.98
C ASP A 121 7.34 0.17 -15.84
N VAL A 122 7.27 -0.78 -16.77
CA VAL A 122 6.17 -0.98 -17.71
C VAL A 122 5.85 -2.47 -17.79
N VAL A 123 4.56 -2.79 -17.84
CA VAL A 123 3.98 -4.12 -18.07
C VAL A 123 2.95 -4.05 -19.20
N PRO A 124 2.62 -5.16 -19.90
CA PRO A 124 1.63 -5.14 -20.97
C PRO A 124 0.28 -4.57 -20.50
N LYS A 125 -0.33 -3.69 -21.31
CA LYS A 125 -1.67 -3.18 -21.03
C LYS A 125 -2.68 -4.30 -21.26
N THR A 126 -3.34 -4.73 -20.19
CA THR A 126 -4.27 -5.86 -20.20
C THR A 126 -5.58 -5.51 -19.46
N ARG A 127 -6.62 -6.30 -19.71
CA ARG A 127 -7.84 -6.33 -18.86
C ARG A 127 -7.80 -7.48 -17.85
N HIS A 128 -6.91 -8.44 -18.07
CA HIS A 128 -6.70 -9.61 -17.22
C HIS A 128 -5.92 -9.25 -15.96
N LYS A 129 -6.06 -10.07 -14.93
CA LYS A 129 -5.39 -9.89 -13.64
C LYS A 129 -3.89 -10.22 -13.77
N ILE A 130 -3.02 -9.32 -13.30
CA ILE A 130 -1.57 -9.53 -13.41
C ILE A 130 -1.07 -10.46 -12.30
N VAL A 131 -0.31 -11.48 -12.70
CA VAL A 131 0.51 -12.31 -11.81
C VAL A 131 1.97 -12.01 -12.14
N LEU A 132 2.70 -11.39 -11.21
CA LEU A 132 4.07 -10.92 -11.43
C LEU A 132 5.05 -11.76 -10.59
N LEU A 133 5.89 -12.55 -11.25
CA LEU A 133 6.90 -13.39 -10.61
C LEU A 133 8.27 -12.72 -10.75
N MET A 134 8.86 -12.36 -9.62
CA MET A 134 10.15 -11.66 -9.52
C MET A 134 11.10 -12.40 -8.56
N GLU A 135 10.87 -13.71 -8.35
CA GLU A 135 11.57 -14.51 -7.36
C GLU A 135 13.06 -14.69 -7.69
N GLY A 136 13.93 -14.76 -6.69
CA GLY A 136 15.36 -15.07 -6.88
C GLY A 136 16.16 -13.97 -7.58
N ASN A 137 15.80 -12.70 -7.32
CA ASN A 137 16.42 -11.53 -7.93
C ASN A 137 17.21 -10.69 -6.90
N LEU A 138 17.64 -9.49 -7.29
CA LEU A 138 18.50 -8.59 -6.51
C LEU A 138 17.75 -7.32 -6.07
N ILE A 139 16.43 -7.40 -5.90
CA ILE A 139 15.59 -6.25 -5.56
C ILE A 139 15.79 -5.89 -4.08
N GLN A 140 16.19 -4.64 -3.81
CA GLN A 140 16.42 -4.12 -2.46
C GLN A 140 15.27 -3.27 -1.92
N SER A 141 14.45 -2.68 -2.80
CA SER A 141 13.28 -1.90 -2.40
C SER A 141 12.12 -2.06 -3.39
N VAL A 142 10.89 -2.04 -2.86
CA VAL A 142 9.66 -2.09 -3.65
C VAL A 142 9.14 -0.68 -3.86
N SER A 143 9.53 -0.10 -5.01
CA SER A 143 9.15 1.24 -5.43
C SER A 143 7.76 1.32 -6.08
N SER A 144 7.13 2.49 -6.03
CA SER A 144 5.82 2.75 -6.65
C SER A 144 5.77 2.43 -8.15
N LYS A 145 4.76 1.63 -8.56
CA LYS A 145 4.44 1.37 -9.97
C LYS A 145 2.95 1.56 -10.26
N TYR A 146 2.62 2.02 -11.48
CA TYR A 146 1.24 2.32 -11.88
C TYR A 146 0.30 1.09 -11.91
N TYR A 147 0.87 -0.11 -12.04
CA TYR A 147 0.13 -1.35 -12.25
C TYR A 147 -0.16 -2.13 -10.95
N PHE A 148 0.27 -1.67 -9.78
CA PHE A 148 0.03 -2.38 -8.50
C PHE A 148 -1.47 -2.61 -8.21
N LYS A 149 -2.34 -1.70 -8.68
CA LYS A 149 -3.80 -1.84 -8.65
C LYS A 149 -4.35 -2.94 -9.56
N ASP A 150 -3.58 -3.41 -10.53
CA ASP A 150 -3.98 -4.42 -11.53
C ASP A 150 -3.34 -5.79 -11.22
N VAL A 151 -2.50 -5.87 -10.17
CA VAL A 151 -1.86 -7.08 -9.65
C VAL A 151 -2.81 -7.86 -8.76
N LYS A 152 -2.96 -9.15 -9.07
CA LYS A 152 -3.65 -10.17 -8.24
C LYS A 152 -2.66 -10.97 -7.39
N SER A 153 -1.47 -11.27 -7.93
CA SER A 153 -0.42 -11.97 -7.19
C SER A 153 0.95 -11.40 -7.54
N LEU A 154 1.78 -11.21 -6.51
CA LEU A 154 3.17 -10.74 -6.65
C LEU A 154 4.08 -11.64 -5.82
N ASN A 155 5.02 -12.32 -6.49
CA ASN A 155 6.06 -13.11 -5.83
C ASN A 155 7.39 -12.35 -5.88
N LEU A 156 7.87 -11.95 -4.70
CA LEU A 156 9.13 -11.24 -4.43
C LEU A 156 10.12 -12.11 -3.64
N SER A 157 9.83 -13.39 -3.40
CA SER A 157 10.66 -14.28 -2.58
C SER A 157 12.13 -14.33 -3.04
N ARG A 158 13.03 -14.66 -2.13
CA ARG A 158 14.49 -14.77 -2.42
C ARG A 158 15.06 -13.49 -3.05
N ASN A 159 14.64 -12.33 -2.54
CA ASN A 159 15.21 -11.01 -2.87
C ASN A 159 15.65 -10.30 -1.56
N PRO A 160 16.77 -9.54 -1.59
CA PRO A 160 17.30 -8.83 -0.42
C PRO A 160 16.52 -7.53 -0.09
N ILE A 161 15.19 -7.61 -0.01
CA ILE A 161 14.31 -6.44 0.14
C ILE A 161 14.39 -5.90 1.57
N GLN A 162 14.79 -4.63 1.70
CA GLN A 162 14.95 -3.90 2.95
C GLN A 162 13.81 -2.90 3.21
N SER A 163 13.10 -2.46 2.16
CA SER A 163 12.05 -1.43 2.27
C SER A 163 10.95 -1.50 1.21
N PHE A 164 9.82 -0.87 1.54
CA PHE A 164 8.68 -0.63 0.65
C PHE A 164 8.34 0.86 0.64
N ASP A 165 8.01 1.42 -0.53
CA ASP A 165 7.43 2.76 -0.63
C ASP A 165 6.01 2.79 -0.03
N GLU A 166 5.56 3.95 0.45
CA GLU A 166 4.18 4.22 0.90
C GLU A 166 3.11 3.79 -0.13
N SER A 167 3.47 3.79 -1.41
CA SER A 167 2.68 3.34 -2.56
C SER A 167 2.16 1.89 -2.47
N VAL A 168 2.66 1.07 -1.54
CA VAL A 168 2.18 -0.28 -1.26
C VAL A 168 0.66 -0.34 -1.02
N GLN A 169 0.04 0.74 -0.52
CA GLN A 169 -1.43 0.85 -0.43
C GLN A 169 -2.17 0.64 -1.77
N ASN A 170 -1.49 0.79 -2.91
CA ASN A 170 -2.06 0.62 -4.24
C ASN A 170 -2.30 -0.85 -4.63
N PHE A 171 -1.87 -1.83 -3.82
CA PHE A 171 -2.18 -3.27 -4.01
C PHE A 171 -3.65 -3.62 -3.65
N THR A 172 -4.61 -2.76 -4.02
CA THR A 172 -6.02 -2.86 -3.61
C THR A 172 -6.76 -4.09 -4.14
N ASN A 173 -6.24 -4.70 -5.22
CA ASN A 173 -6.80 -5.90 -5.85
C ASN A 173 -5.90 -7.14 -5.68
N ALA A 174 -4.82 -7.04 -4.89
CA ALA A 174 -3.93 -8.16 -4.64
C ALA A 174 -4.59 -9.19 -3.72
N ALA A 175 -4.60 -10.45 -4.15
CA ALA A 175 -5.00 -11.58 -3.34
C ALA A 175 -3.81 -12.19 -2.57
N GLU A 176 -2.59 -12.06 -3.09
CA GLU A 176 -1.37 -12.58 -2.46
C GLU A 176 -0.13 -11.75 -2.84
N ILE A 177 0.72 -11.47 -1.85
CA ILE A 177 2.04 -10.85 -1.99
C ILE A 177 3.02 -11.70 -1.17
N ILE A 178 3.83 -12.50 -1.87
CA ILE A 178 4.81 -13.42 -1.27
C ILE A 178 6.16 -12.73 -1.21
N ILE A 179 6.77 -12.70 -0.02
CA ILE A 179 8.03 -11.98 0.26
C ILE A 179 8.90 -12.81 1.21
N THR A 180 9.16 -14.08 0.88
CA THR A 180 10.05 -14.91 1.72
C THR A 180 11.51 -14.48 1.57
N ASP A 181 12.30 -14.75 2.62
CA ASP A 181 13.76 -14.57 2.61
C ASP A 181 14.21 -13.09 2.51
N HIS A 182 13.37 -12.18 3.02
CA HIS A 182 13.57 -10.73 3.00
C HIS A 182 14.53 -10.20 4.08
N LEU A 183 14.90 -8.92 3.97
CA LEU A 183 15.74 -8.17 4.93
C LEU A 183 14.99 -6.94 5.51
N LEU A 184 13.67 -7.05 5.70
CA LEU A 184 12.82 -5.95 6.18
C LEU A 184 13.06 -5.62 7.66
N ASP A 185 13.57 -4.40 7.92
CA ASP A 185 13.63 -3.84 9.29
C ASP A 185 12.31 -3.19 9.73
N SER A 186 11.41 -2.89 8.80
CA SER A 186 10.09 -2.29 9.07
C SER A 186 9.16 -2.40 7.86
N LEU A 187 7.93 -1.90 8.01
CA LEU A 187 6.98 -1.66 6.92
C LEU A 187 6.54 -0.18 6.93
N PRO A 188 6.18 0.42 5.79
CA PRO A 188 5.53 1.73 5.79
C PRO A 188 4.10 1.61 6.33
N ARG A 189 3.65 2.60 7.12
CA ARG A 189 2.34 2.53 7.83
C ARG A 189 1.14 2.33 6.90
N GLN A 190 1.27 2.70 5.63
CA GLN A 190 0.28 2.52 4.58
C GLN A 190 -0.13 1.05 4.38
N VAL A 191 0.72 0.08 4.74
CA VAL A 191 0.37 -1.35 4.77
C VAL A 191 -0.83 -1.64 5.68
N GLN A 192 -1.04 -0.87 6.76
CA GLN A 192 -2.14 -1.08 7.71
C GLN A 192 -3.54 -1.02 7.07
N LEU A 193 -3.65 -0.35 5.91
CA LEU A 193 -4.89 -0.24 5.13
C LEU A 193 -5.27 -1.59 4.51
N LEU A 194 -4.28 -2.37 4.08
CA LEU A 194 -4.44 -3.69 3.47
C LEU A 194 -4.78 -4.78 4.49
N ASP A 195 -5.25 -5.92 4.02
CA ASP A 195 -5.44 -7.13 4.84
C ASP A 195 -4.08 -7.83 5.03
N PRO A 196 -3.63 -8.14 6.27
CA PRO A 196 -2.40 -8.90 6.50
C PRO A 196 -2.42 -10.29 5.85
N ASN A 197 -3.60 -10.85 5.57
CA ASN A 197 -3.76 -12.13 4.89
C ASN A 197 -3.35 -12.12 3.42
N VAL A 198 -3.15 -10.93 2.82
CA VAL A 198 -2.52 -10.79 1.50
C VAL A 198 -1.01 -11.07 1.58
N PHE A 199 -0.35 -10.76 2.71
CA PHE A 199 1.11 -10.83 2.82
C PHE A 199 1.61 -12.17 3.36
N ARG A 200 2.70 -12.68 2.77
CA ARG A 200 3.36 -13.94 3.17
C ARG A 200 4.87 -13.75 3.28
N PHE A 201 5.33 -13.41 4.49
CA PHE A 201 6.72 -13.09 4.82
C PHE A 201 7.64 -14.33 4.98
N GLY A 202 7.07 -15.53 5.15
CA GLY A 202 7.83 -16.76 5.34
C GLY A 202 8.36 -16.89 6.78
N GLN A 203 9.62 -17.27 6.93
CA GLN A 203 10.27 -17.47 8.23
C GLN A 203 11.11 -16.27 8.70
N ASN A 204 11.44 -15.32 7.80
CA ASN A 204 12.22 -14.15 8.19
C ASN A 204 11.33 -13.19 8.99
N GLY A 205 11.79 -12.82 10.17
CA GLY A 205 11.09 -11.88 11.05
C GLY A 205 11.35 -10.42 10.70
N ILE A 206 10.58 -9.53 11.33
CA ILE A 206 10.82 -8.08 11.38
C ILE A 206 11.22 -7.72 12.83
N PRO A 207 12.11 -6.74 13.08
CA PRO A 207 12.50 -6.37 14.44
C PRO A 207 11.31 -5.90 15.29
N CYS A 208 11.05 -6.59 16.40
CA CYS A 208 10.02 -6.22 17.36
C CYS A 208 10.54 -5.14 18.30
N ASN A 209 10.02 -3.93 18.13
CA ASN A 209 10.39 -2.72 18.86
C ASN A 209 9.18 -1.74 18.87
N CYS A 210 9.31 -0.60 19.54
CA CYS A 210 8.22 0.39 19.64
C CYS A 210 7.82 1.00 18.27
N ASP A 211 8.75 1.12 17.32
CA ASP A 211 8.49 1.68 15.99
C ASP A 211 7.64 0.73 15.12
N ASN A 212 7.86 -0.59 15.26
CA ASN A 212 7.14 -1.66 14.57
C ASN A 212 5.93 -2.22 15.33
N LEU A 213 5.65 -1.76 16.56
CA LEU A 213 4.54 -2.24 17.41
C LEU A 213 3.18 -2.27 16.70
N TRP A 214 2.94 -1.32 15.78
CA TRP A 214 1.71 -1.24 15.00
C TRP A 214 1.51 -2.43 14.03
N ILE A 215 2.57 -3.14 13.64
CA ILE A 215 2.48 -4.31 12.75
C ILE A 215 1.76 -5.45 13.46
N GLY A 216 2.07 -5.67 14.74
CA GLY A 216 1.35 -6.63 15.60
C GLY A 216 -0.12 -6.24 15.77
N GLU A 217 -0.40 -4.98 16.07
CA GLU A 217 -1.76 -4.45 16.20
C GLU A 217 -2.60 -4.61 14.91
N TRP A 218 -2.01 -4.31 13.76
CA TRP A 218 -2.63 -4.48 12.44
C TRP A 218 -2.95 -5.95 12.15
N ARG A 219 -2.00 -6.86 12.41
CA ARG A 219 -2.15 -8.31 12.20
C ARG A 219 -3.20 -8.92 13.14
N LYS A 220 -3.18 -8.53 14.41
CA LYS A 220 -4.13 -8.98 15.44
C LYS A 220 -5.56 -8.52 15.16
N ARG A 221 -5.74 -7.26 14.76
CA ARG A 221 -7.05 -6.66 14.45
C ARG A 221 -7.73 -7.24 13.20
N LYS A 222 -6.96 -7.79 12.28
CA LYS A 222 -7.45 -8.39 11.01
C LYS A 222 -7.19 -9.90 10.91
N GLU A 223 -6.99 -10.57 12.05
CA GLU A 223 -6.88 -12.04 12.16
C GLU A 223 -5.92 -12.66 11.10
N ALA A 224 -4.65 -12.24 11.16
CA ALA A 224 -3.62 -12.70 10.22
C ALA A 224 -3.36 -14.22 10.32
N ARG A 225 -3.67 -14.97 9.26
CA ARG A 225 -3.52 -16.44 9.22
C ARG A 225 -2.10 -16.94 8.98
N TYR A 226 -1.21 -16.11 8.42
CA TYR A 226 0.19 -16.45 8.19
C TYR A 226 1.05 -15.81 9.28
N PRO A 227 1.93 -16.57 9.97
CA PRO A 227 2.77 -16.02 11.03
C PRO A 227 3.76 -14.97 10.51
N LEU A 228 4.16 -14.07 11.39
CA LEU A 228 5.32 -13.20 11.22
C LEU A 228 6.04 -13.12 12.57
N PHE A 229 7.30 -13.53 12.59
CA PHE A 229 8.10 -13.59 13.81
C PHE A 229 8.85 -12.28 14.07
N CYS A 230 9.27 -12.09 15.31
CA CYS A 230 10.30 -11.12 15.68
C CYS A 230 11.67 -11.58 15.17
N SER A 231 12.44 -10.73 14.49
CA SER A 231 13.83 -11.08 14.10
C SER A 231 14.83 -11.00 15.26
N ASN A 232 14.46 -10.31 16.35
CA ASN A 232 15.27 -10.06 17.53
C ASN A 232 14.86 -10.87 18.78
N PHE A 233 13.81 -11.70 18.69
CA PHE A 233 13.37 -12.60 19.76
C PHE A 233 13.02 -13.97 19.18
N GLU A 234 13.59 -15.04 19.75
CA GLU A 234 13.42 -16.40 19.24
C GLU A 234 11.97 -16.89 19.41
N ASN A 235 11.34 -17.37 18.33
CA ASN A 235 9.99 -17.96 18.30
C ASN A 235 8.83 -17.05 18.78
N VAL A 236 9.04 -15.74 18.93
CA VAL A 236 7.98 -14.77 19.30
C VAL A 236 7.27 -14.26 18.05
N LEU A 237 5.92 -14.24 18.06
CA LEU A 237 5.11 -13.61 17.00
C LEU A 237 4.99 -12.10 17.22
N ILE A 238 4.97 -11.32 16.13
CA ILE A 238 4.90 -9.85 16.21
C ILE A 238 3.57 -9.34 16.80
N GLU A 239 2.48 -10.07 16.64
CA GLU A 239 1.18 -9.84 17.29
C GLU A 239 1.16 -10.12 18.81
N ASP A 240 2.11 -10.89 19.33
CA ASP A 240 2.24 -11.17 20.78
C ASP A 240 3.16 -10.17 21.49
N PHE A 241 4.12 -9.57 20.77
CA PHE A 241 5.07 -8.58 21.32
C PHE A 241 4.41 -7.40 22.04
N ILE A 242 3.17 -7.04 21.67
CA ILE A 242 2.35 -6.01 22.34
C ILE A 242 2.25 -6.26 23.87
N SER A 243 2.20 -7.52 24.29
CA SER A 243 2.15 -7.89 25.71
C SER A 243 3.43 -7.58 26.49
N HIS A 244 4.55 -7.38 25.79
CA HIS A 244 5.87 -7.08 26.36
C HIS A 244 6.25 -5.59 26.21
N SER A 245 5.45 -4.79 25.49
CA SER A 245 5.84 -3.44 25.06
C SER A 245 5.37 -2.31 25.99
N THR A 246 5.15 -2.58 27.28
CA THR A 246 4.64 -1.59 28.26
C THR A 246 5.57 -0.40 28.47
N ASP A 247 6.87 -0.53 28.15
CA ASP A 247 7.86 0.54 28.33
C ASP A 247 7.87 1.58 27.18
N CYS A 248 7.10 1.36 26.11
CA CYS A 248 7.15 2.18 24.89
C CYS A 248 6.58 3.61 25.05
N GLU A 249 5.90 3.95 26.15
CA GLU A 249 5.38 5.31 26.40
C GLU A 249 6.49 6.32 26.81
N SER A 250 7.65 5.82 27.27
CA SER A 250 8.65 6.56 28.07
C SER A 250 9.40 7.73 27.41
N LYS A 251 9.17 8.05 26.12
CA LYS A 251 9.89 9.14 25.40
C LYS A 251 9.17 10.49 25.30
N GLN A 252 7.86 10.57 25.53
CA GLN A 252 7.13 11.85 25.41
C GLN A 252 6.90 12.50 26.78
N ASP A 253 6.58 11.71 27.81
CA ASP A 253 6.24 12.22 29.14
C ASP A 253 7.40 12.88 29.88
N THR A 254 8.64 12.47 29.62
CA THR A 254 9.83 13.08 30.22
C THR A 254 9.99 14.55 29.82
N LEU A 255 9.62 14.92 28.59
CA LEU A 255 9.57 16.32 28.14
C LEU A 255 8.39 17.07 28.77
N VAL A 256 7.20 16.47 28.82
CA VAL A 256 6.01 17.08 29.44
C VAL A 256 6.24 17.37 30.93
N ALA A 257 6.88 16.44 31.65
CA ALA A 257 7.28 16.62 33.05
C ALA A 257 8.22 17.82 33.21
N LEU A 258 9.26 17.93 32.38
CA LEU A 258 10.18 19.08 32.39
C LEU A 258 9.46 20.41 32.12
N TYR A 259 8.57 20.47 31.12
CA TYR A 259 7.80 21.68 30.82
C TYR A 259 6.80 22.06 31.91
N SER A 260 6.30 21.11 32.71
CA SER A 260 5.39 21.40 33.83
C SER A 260 6.06 22.05 35.05
N LEU A 261 7.37 21.82 35.23
CA LEU A 261 8.16 22.38 36.34
C LEU A 261 8.55 23.86 36.13
N ILE A 262 8.63 24.31 34.87
CA ILE A 262 9.03 25.68 34.52
C ILE A 262 7.99 26.73 34.99
N PRO A 263 6.67 26.59 34.72
CA PRO A 263 5.65 27.49 35.29
C PRO A 263 5.65 27.53 36.82
N LEU A 264 5.85 26.37 37.46
CA LEU A 264 5.75 26.23 38.91
C LEU A 264 6.93 26.90 39.63
N THR A 265 8.16 26.78 39.09
CA THR A 265 9.32 27.52 39.59
C THR A 265 9.20 29.03 39.37
N ILE A 266 8.71 29.48 38.19
CA ILE A 266 8.43 30.90 37.93
C ILE A 266 7.39 31.46 38.92
N PHE A 267 6.33 30.71 39.21
CA PHE A 267 5.29 31.11 40.16
C PHE A 267 5.82 31.26 41.60
N ILE A 268 6.70 30.35 42.05
CA ILE A 268 7.38 30.45 43.34
C ILE A 268 8.27 31.71 43.40
N VAL A 269 9.05 31.99 42.35
CA VAL A 269 9.90 33.19 42.27
C VAL A 269 9.07 34.47 42.29
N LEU A 270 7.92 34.50 41.58
CA LEU A 270 6.98 35.62 41.63
C LEU A 270 6.40 35.84 43.03
N ILE A 271 5.96 34.78 43.71
CA ILE A 271 5.47 34.87 45.10
C ILE A 271 6.56 35.36 46.05
N TRP A 272 7.80 34.88 45.90
CA TRP A 272 8.94 35.33 46.72
C TRP A 272 9.24 36.82 46.50
N LYS A 273 9.31 37.26 45.24
CA LYS A 273 9.55 38.66 44.87
C LYS A 273 8.42 39.59 45.33
N LEU A 274 7.16 39.16 45.24
CA LEU A 274 6.00 39.88 45.76
C LEU A 274 6.00 39.94 47.30
N LYS A 275 6.45 38.90 48.00
CA LYS A 275 6.64 38.94 49.46
C LYS A 275 7.73 39.95 49.84
N ASN A 276 8.88 39.95 49.17
CA ASN A 276 9.97 40.89 49.46
C ASN A 276 9.54 42.35 49.23
N LEU A 277 8.95 42.66 48.08
CA LEU A 277 8.37 43.99 47.79
C LEU A 277 7.37 44.45 48.87
N ARG A 278 6.61 43.52 49.45
CA ARG A 278 5.64 43.81 50.53
C ARG A 278 6.28 43.98 51.91
N TYR A 279 7.51 43.50 52.11
CA TYR A 279 8.35 43.88 53.25
C TYR A 279 8.98 45.26 53.03
N ASP A 280 9.57 45.51 51.85
CA ASP A 280 10.22 46.80 51.53
C ASP A 280 9.23 47.96 51.67
N VAL A 281 8.01 47.84 51.13
CA VAL A 281 6.95 48.87 51.28
C VAL A 281 6.52 49.06 52.73
N LYS A 282 6.55 48.03 53.58
CA LYS A 282 6.28 48.18 55.02
C LYS A 282 7.41 48.90 55.75
N VAL A 283 8.67 48.59 55.41
CA VAL A 283 9.86 49.27 55.96
C VAL A 283 9.85 50.75 55.54
N PHE A 284 9.60 51.05 54.27
CA PHE A 284 9.48 52.42 53.76
C PHE A 284 8.37 53.21 54.47
N LYS A 285 7.21 52.58 54.71
CA LYS A 285 6.09 53.18 55.45
C LYS A 285 6.33 53.31 56.96
N SER A 286 7.38 52.67 57.51
CA SER A 286 7.83 52.88 58.88
C SER A 286 8.92 53.96 59.00
N LEU A 287 9.69 54.20 57.93
CA LEU A 287 10.69 55.27 57.85
C LEU A 287 10.08 56.64 57.54
N PHE A 288 9.02 56.68 56.72
CA PHE A 288 8.27 57.91 56.45
C PHE A 288 6.99 57.98 57.30
N ARG A 289 7.11 58.54 58.51
CA ARG A 289 5.98 59.28 59.11
C ARG A 289 5.76 60.57 58.30
N PRO A 290 4.51 60.95 57.97
CA PRO A 290 4.25 62.33 57.58
C PRO A 290 4.51 63.26 58.77
N ILE A 291 4.91 64.48 58.48
CA ILE A 291 4.73 65.62 59.39
C ILE A 291 3.29 66.10 59.17
N ASP A 292 2.57 66.37 60.26
CA ASP A 292 1.14 66.70 60.23
C ASP A 292 0.84 68.13 59.75
N GLU A 293 -0.45 68.35 59.42
CA GLU A 293 -1.17 69.63 59.38
C GLU A 293 -0.51 70.84 58.66
N ASP A 294 -0.93 71.13 57.40
CA ASP A 294 -1.59 72.42 57.05
C ASP A 294 -2.05 72.59 55.56
N ILE A 295 -2.96 71.73 55.04
CA ILE A 295 -3.74 72.08 53.82
C ILE A 295 -5.22 71.68 53.93
N GLN A 296 -5.98 72.40 54.77
CA GLN A 296 -7.41 72.62 54.52
C GLN A 296 -7.62 74.05 54.01
N LYS A 297 -7.93 74.21 52.69
CA LYS A 297 -8.72 75.32 52.05
C LYS A 297 -8.43 75.57 50.56
N VAL A 298 -8.27 74.53 49.73
CA VAL A 298 -8.71 74.58 48.32
C VAL A 298 -9.32 73.21 47.98
N GLY A 299 -10.51 73.08 47.39
CA GLY A 299 -11.44 74.10 46.94
C GLY A 299 -12.34 73.60 45.80
N LYS A 300 -13.17 72.58 46.08
CA LYS A 300 -14.27 72.02 45.23
C LYS A 300 -14.35 72.47 43.75
N LEU A 301 -13.99 71.59 42.81
CA LEU A 301 -14.65 71.40 41.49
C LEU A 301 -14.09 70.10 40.86
N MET A 302 -14.82 69.28 40.09
CA MET A 302 -16.26 68.96 40.06
C MET A 302 -16.41 67.60 39.32
N PHE A 303 -17.43 66.79 39.64
CA PHE A 303 -17.81 65.65 38.80
C PHE A 303 -18.34 66.12 37.44
N ILE A 304 -18.06 65.39 36.35
CA ILE A 304 -19.04 65.03 35.28
C ILE A 304 -18.39 64.17 34.17
N PHE A 305 -19.13 63.18 33.67
CA PHE A 305 -18.83 62.43 32.44
C PHE A 305 -19.15 63.26 31.19
N HIS A 306 -18.27 63.27 30.18
CA HIS A 306 -18.75 62.99 28.81
C HIS A 306 -17.72 62.49 27.80
N LEU A 307 -18.27 61.96 26.70
CA LEU A 307 -17.62 61.32 25.56
C LEU A 307 -17.20 62.32 24.46
N THR A 308 -16.40 61.82 23.50
CA THR A 308 -16.26 62.30 22.09
C THR A 308 -15.68 63.71 21.85
N LYS A 309 -15.07 64.07 20.70
CA LYS A 309 -14.29 63.36 19.63
C LYS A 309 -13.73 64.46 18.68
N THR A 310 -12.70 64.18 17.87
CA THR A 310 -12.31 64.92 16.62
C THR A 310 -11.87 66.41 16.77
N THR A 311 -11.07 67.06 15.90
CA THR A 311 -10.37 66.68 14.63
C THR A 311 -9.24 67.66 14.23
N ARG A 312 -8.27 67.16 13.41
CA ARG A 312 -7.48 67.89 12.37
C ARG A 312 -6.47 68.95 12.87
N ARG A 313 -5.51 69.47 12.07
CA ARG A 313 -5.19 69.55 10.60
C ARG A 313 -3.64 69.65 10.46
N GLN A 314 -2.86 69.44 9.38
CA GLN A 314 -2.95 68.95 7.98
C GLN A 314 -1.50 68.45 7.61
N MET A 315 -1.21 67.52 6.68
CA MET A 315 -1.06 67.63 5.20
C MET A 315 -0.80 66.21 4.63
N VAL A 316 -1.31 65.72 3.48
CA VAL A 316 -1.40 66.23 2.08
C VAL A 316 -0.10 65.98 1.29
N CYS A 317 -0.05 65.34 0.11
CA CYS A 317 -0.97 64.48 -0.70
C CYS A 317 -0.18 63.87 -1.91
N VAL A 318 -0.85 63.12 -2.81
CA VAL A 318 -0.43 62.79 -4.20
C VAL A 318 0.67 61.69 -4.28
N SER A 319 0.70 60.68 -5.15
CA SER A 319 -0.15 60.16 -6.27
C SER A 319 0.13 58.66 -6.50
N ASP A 320 -0.52 57.88 -7.38
CA ASP A 320 -1.90 57.79 -7.92
C ASP A 320 -1.86 56.79 -9.12
N ILE A 321 -2.95 56.06 -9.41
CA ILE A 321 -3.22 55.32 -10.68
C ILE A 321 -2.24 54.13 -11.01
N ARG A 322 -2.68 52.99 -11.57
CA ARG A 322 -3.98 52.54 -12.09
C ARG A 322 -4.34 51.14 -11.62
#